data_AF-A0A7Y6ISW7-F1
#
_entry.id   AF-A0A7Y6ISW7-F1
#
_cell.length_a   1.000
_cell.length_b   1.000
_cell.length_c   1.000
_cell.angle_alpha   90.00
_cell.angle_beta   90.00
_cell.angle_gamma   90.00
#
_symmetry.space_group_name_H-M   'P 1'
#
loop_
_entity.id
_entity.type
_entity.pdbx_description
1 polymer ?
#
loop_
_entity_poly.entity_id
_entity_poly.type
_entity_poly.pdbx_seq_one_letter_code
_entity_poly.pdbx_strand_id
1 'polypeptide(L)' 'MRQKAARFGVTLAMAGTLAVGALAAATPASATATGWKPYKGFRTLENCVKAGTAKLIMENYKEYDCRWDSPYYMLWLRK' A
#
# COMPACT_ATOMS: atom_id res chain seq x y z
N MET A 1 -19.07 24.24 58.89
CA MET A 1 -18.95 24.79 57.53
C MET A 1 -19.23 23.69 56.52
N ARG A 2 -20.06 23.98 55.51
CA ARG A 2 -20.65 23.00 54.57
C ARG A 2 -19.68 22.63 53.45
N GLN A 3 -19.75 21.37 53.03
CA GLN A 3 -19.07 20.78 51.89
C GLN A 3 -19.37 21.51 50.57
N LYS A 4 -18.39 21.60 49.68
CA LYS A 4 -18.62 21.79 48.23
C LYS A 4 -17.56 21.02 47.44
N ALA A 5 -18.06 20.28 46.48
CA ALA A 5 -17.41 19.19 45.78
C ALA A 5 -16.64 19.64 44.53
N ALA A 6 -16.04 18.63 43.90
CA ALA A 6 -15.83 18.46 42.46
C ALA A 6 -14.43 18.78 41.90
N ARG A 7 -13.65 17.70 41.90
CA ARG A 7 -12.71 17.22 40.87
C ARG A 7 -12.91 17.83 39.48
N PHE A 8 -11.91 18.56 38.99
CA PHE A 8 -11.53 18.72 37.59
C PHE A 8 -10.03 19.05 37.65
N GLY A 9 -9.09 18.35 37.05
CA GLY A 9 -9.06 17.69 35.75
C GLY A 9 -7.65 17.97 35.28
N VAL A 10 -6.74 17.03 35.52
CA VAL A 10 -5.30 17.14 35.25
C VAL A 10 -5.10 17.47 33.77
N THR A 11 -4.80 18.73 33.48
CA THR A 11 -4.36 19.17 32.16
C THR A 11 -2.86 18.92 32.07
N LEU A 12 -2.48 17.67 31.82
CA LEU A 12 -1.11 17.34 31.48
C LEU A 12 -0.93 17.60 29.98
N ALA A 13 -0.52 18.82 29.66
CA ALA A 13 0.06 19.15 28.37
C ALA A 13 1.46 18.54 28.30
N MET A 14 1.62 17.48 27.51
CA MET A 14 2.90 16.97 27.02
C MET A 14 2.65 16.57 25.57
N ALA A 15 3.06 17.43 24.63
CA ALA A 15 4.36 17.42 24.00
C ALA A 15 4.35 16.52 22.75
N GLY A 16 4.83 17.10 21.66
CA GLY A 16 4.60 16.64 20.30
C GLY A 16 4.99 15.19 20.05
N THR A 17 4.17 14.55 19.22
CA THR A 17 4.65 13.47 18.37
C THR A 17 4.13 13.78 16.99
N LEU A 18 5.06 14.13 16.11
CA LEU A 18 4.84 14.30 14.69
C LEU A 18 4.23 13.00 14.15
N ALA A 19 2.91 12.99 13.94
CA ALA A 19 2.26 11.97 13.14
C ALA A 19 2.50 12.24 11.64
N VAL A 20 3.77 12.33 11.25
CA VAL A 20 4.24 12.09 9.88
C VAL A 20 4.93 10.74 9.93
N GLY A 21 4.11 9.71 10.03
CA GLY A 21 4.54 8.34 10.29
C GLY A 21 3.69 7.35 9.52
N ALA A 22 3.47 7.63 8.24
CA ALA A 22 3.05 6.64 7.25
C ALA A 22 3.22 7.21 5.83
N LEU A 23 4.43 7.65 5.47
CA LEU A 23 4.85 7.28 4.13
C LEU A 23 4.97 5.78 4.20
N ALA A 24 3.95 5.12 3.67
CA ALA A 24 3.93 3.69 3.42
C ALA A 24 5.30 3.32 2.85
N ALA A 25 6.16 2.76 3.70
CA ALA A 25 7.20 1.87 3.25
C ALA A 25 6.41 0.75 2.59
N ALA A 26 6.21 0.89 1.28
CA ALA A 26 5.77 -0.18 0.42
C ALA A 26 6.74 -1.32 0.73
N THR A 27 6.29 -2.26 1.56
CA THR A 27 6.91 -3.56 1.67
C THR A 27 7.11 -3.98 0.22
N PRO A 28 8.35 -4.26 -0.24
CA PRO A 28 8.51 -4.88 -1.54
C PRO A 28 7.69 -6.14 -1.43
N ALA A 29 6.55 -6.15 -2.11
CA ALA A 29 5.58 -7.20 -1.97
C ALA A 29 6.31 -8.43 -2.46
N SER A 30 6.77 -9.26 -1.53
CA SER A 30 7.43 -10.54 -1.75
C SER A 30 6.46 -11.45 -2.51
N ALA A 31 6.32 -11.23 -3.81
CA ALA A 31 6.81 -12.05 -4.89
C ALA A 31 6.71 -13.58 -4.77
N THR A 32 5.90 -14.12 -3.87
CA THR A 32 5.59 -15.56 -3.82
C THR A 32 4.20 -15.77 -3.23
N ALA A 33 3.22 -14.99 -3.68
CA ALA A 33 1.83 -15.37 -3.51
C ALA A 33 1.52 -16.47 -4.54
N THR A 34 1.44 -17.71 -4.08
CA THR A 34 1.25 -18.99 -4.79
C THR A 34 0.44 -18.87 -6.09
N GLY A 35 1.08 -18.54 -7.21
CA GLY A 35 0.44 -18.41 -8.54
C GLY A 35 0.64 -17.07 -9.26
N TRP A 36 1.15 -16.03 -8.58
CA TRP A 36 1.54 -14.78 -9.23
C TRP A 36 2.95 -14.89 -9.82
N LYS A 37 3.08 -14.64 -11.12
CA LYS A 37 4.36 -14.62 -11.83
C LYS A 37 4.73 -13.18 -12.24
N PRO A 38 5.96 -12.72 -11.95
CA PRO A 38 6.41 -11.43 -12.44
C PRO A 38 6.61 -11.52 -13.95
N TYR A 39 6.06 -10.56 -14.69
CA TYR A 39 6.16 -10.50 -16.14
C TYR A 39 7.20 -9.46 -16.58
N LYS A 40 6.97 -8.19 -16.24
CA LYS A 40 7.84 -7.09 -16.69
C LYS A 40 7.65 -5.83 -15.82
N GLY A 41 8.72 -5.06 -15.64
CA GLY A 41 8.67 -3.71 -15.07
C GLY A 41 8.33 -2.64 -16.11
N PHE A 42 7.53 -1.67 -15.73
CA PHE A 42 7.09 -0.53 -16.54
C PHE A 42 7.40 0.79 -15.83
N ARG A 43 7.75 1.84 -16.58
CA ARG A 43 8.06 3.15 -15.97
C ARG A 43 6.87 3.87 -15.36
N THR A 44 5.66 3.58 -15.84
CA THR A 44 4.43 4.26 -15.39
C THR A 44 3.37 3.22 -15.09
N LEU A 45 2.49 3.55 -14.14
CA LEU A 45 1.37 2.69 -13.77
C LEU A 45 0.45 2.44 -14.97
N GLU A 46 0.20 3.46 -15.79
CA GLU A 46 -0.64 3.35 -16.98
C GLU A 46 -0.13 2.30 -17.97
N ASN A 47 1.19 2.27 -18.22
CA ASN A 47 1.79 1.28 -19.11
C ASN A 47 1.69 -0.14 -18.52
N CYS A 48 1.81 -0.27 -17.20
CA CYS A 48 1.62 -1.54 -16.51
C CYS A 48 0.17 -2.05 -16.66
N VAL A 49 -0.81 -1.19 -16.44
CA VAL A 49 -2.25 -1.51 -16.54
C VAL A 49 -2.65 -1.86 -17.97
N LYS A 50 -2.21 -1.09 -18.98
CA LYS A 50 -2.44 -1.39 -20.40
C LYS A 50 -1.88 -2.76 -20.77
N ALA A 51 -0.64 -3.06 -20.35
CA ALA A 51 -0.02 -4.35 -20.60
C ALA A 51 -0.74 -5.50 -19.88
N GLY A 52 -1.12 -5.32 -18.62
CA GLY A 52 -1.86 -6.32 -17.83
C GLY A 52 -3.22 -6.65 -18.44
N THR A 53 -3.96 -5.63 -18.85
CA THR A 53 -5.28 -5.78 -19.49
C THR A 53 -5.17 -6.49 -20.84
N ALA A 54 -4.17 -6.14 -21.64
CA ALA A 54 -3.89 -6.84 -22.90
C ALA A 54 -3.56 -8.33 -22.65
N LYS A 55 -2.81 -8.65 -21.60
CA LYS A 55 -2.49 -10.03 -21.21
C LYS A 55 -3.71 -10.83 -20.76
N LEU A 56 -4.62 -10.24 -19.99
CA LEU A 56 -5.90 -10.90 -19.64
C LEU A 56 -6.68 -11.31 -20.89
N ILE A 57 -6.82 -10.39 -21.84
CA ILE A 57 -7.67 -10.57 -23.03
C ILE A 57 -7.01 -11.51 -24.05
N MET A 58 -5.71 -11.32 -24.34
CA MET A 58 -5.02 -12.02 -25.42
C MET A 58 -4.51 -13.41 -25.01
N GLU A 59 -4.11 -13.60 -23.75
CA GLU A 59 -3.42 -14.82 -23.27
C GLU A 59 -4.21 -15.58 -22.19
N ASN A 60 -5.47 -15.18 -21.96
CA ASN A 60 -6.39 -15.84 -21.02
C ASN A 60 -5.82 -15.94 -19.59
N TYR A 61 -5.09 -14.91 -19.15
CA TYR A 61 -4.78 -14.77 -17.72
C TYR A 61 -6.07 -14.42 -16.96
N LYS A 62 -6.19 -14.85 -15.70
CA LYS A 62 -7.34 -14.54 -14.85
C LYS A 62 -7.21 -13.19 -14.16
N GLU A 63 -6.00 -12.88 -13.69
CA GLU A 63 -5.75 -11.67 -12.90
C GLU A 63 -4.38 -11.07 -13.27
N TYR A 64 -4.29 -9.75 -13.22
CA TYR A 64 -3.02 -9.03 -13.22
C TYR A 64 -2.97 -8.07 -12.04
N ASP A 65 -1.76 -7.75 -11.60
CA ASP A 65 -1.52 -6.79 -10.53
C ASP A 65 -0.29 -5.94 -10.84
N CYS A 66 -0.40 -4.64 -10.64
CA CYS A 66 0.67 -3.69 -10.92
C CYS A 66 1.24 -3.17 -9.61
N ARG A 67 2.37 -3.74 -9.20
CA ARG A 67 3.02 -3.42 -7.92
C ARG A 67 4.14 -2.42 -8.16
N TRP A 68 4.24 -1.41 -7.32
CA TRP A 68 5.40 -0.52 -7.36
C TRP A 68 6.62 -1.24 -6.77
N ASP A 69 7.65 -1.40 -7.60
CA ASP A 69 8.95 -1.99 -7.26
C ASP A 69 10.04 -1.05 -7.79
N SER A 70 10.39 -0.05 -6.96
CA SER A 70 11.23 1.09 -7.34
C SER A 70 12.47 0.67 -8.14
N PRO A 71 12.76 1.28 -9.30
CA PRO A 71 12.15 2.48 -9.88
C PRO A 71 11.04 2.21 -10.92
N TYR A 72 10.41 1.03 -10.92
CA TYR A 72 9.44 0.60 -11.93
C TYR A 72 8.14 0.06 -11.30
N TYR A 73 7.04 0.03 -12.07
CA TYR A 73 5.84 -0.74 -11.77
C TYR A 73 5.99 -2.16 -12.34
N MET A 74 6.14 -3.15 -11.47
CA MET A 74 6.23 -4.55 -11.85
C MET A 74 4.84 -5.14 -12.07
N LEU A 75 4.62 -5.66 -13.28
CA LEU A 75 3.41 -6.39 -13.63
C LEU A 75 3.53 -7.83 -13.16
N TRP A 76 2.59 -8.25 -12.33
CA TRP A 76 2.39 -9.62 -11.89
C TRP A 76 1.17 -10.19 -12.61
N LEU A 77 1.26 -11.43 -13.07
CA LEU A 77 0.20 -12.13 -13.78
C LEU A 77 -0.15 -13.43 -13.06
N ARG A 78 -1.43 -13.79 -13.07
CA ARG A 78 -1.93 -15.06 -12.55
C ARG A 78 -2.90 -15.68 -13.57
N LYS A 79 -2.73 -16.98 -13.82
CA LYS A 79 -3.66 -17.79 -14.62
C LYS A 79 -4.73 -18.45 -13.76
#